data_AF-A0A7L1N0C1-F1
#
_entry.id   AF-A0A7L1N0C1-F1
#
_cell.length_a   1.000
_cell.length_b   1.000
_cell.length_c   1.000
_cell.angle_alpha   90.00
_cell.angle_beta   90.00
_cell.angle_gamma   90.00
#
_symmetry.space_group_name_H-M   'P 1'
#
loop_
_entity.id
_entity.type
_entity.pdbx_description
1 polymer ?
#
loop_
_entity_poly.entity_id
_entity_poly.type
_entity_poly.pdbx_seq_one_letter_code
_entity_poly.pdbx_strand_id
1 'polypeptide(L)' 'AQPLRCYTCKEPTDIAKCKTATVCPPKATVCTTTLHSVDTGYPFFGNITVTRACEEECLAFNGIGANKPKSCCYTDLC' A
#
# COMPACT_ATOMS: atom_id res chain seq x y z
N ALA A 1 18.60 15.06 5.57
CA ALA A 1 17.48 14.12 5.74
C ALA A 1 17.79 12.86 4.94
N GLN A 2 17.56 11.67 5.49
CA GLN A 2 17.66 10.43 4.71
C GLN A 2 16.39 10.29 3.84
N PRO A 3 16.50 9.83 2.59
CA PRO A 3 15.34 9.67 1.71
C PRO A 3 14.49 8.50 2.20
N LEU A 4 13.17 8.71 2.28
CA LEU A 4 12.20 7.68 2.66
C LEU A 4 12.31 6.47 1.73
N ARG A 5 12.23 5.27 2.30
CA ARG A 5 12.19 4.01 1.58
C ARG A 5 10.86 3.32 1.86
N CYS A 6 10.17 2.87 0.82
CA CYS A 6 8.92 2.14 0.96
C CYS A 6 9.03 0.78 0.27
N TYR A 7 8.22 -0.17 0.72
CA TYR A 7 7.93 -1.33 -0.12
C TYR A 7 7.05 -0.91 -1.29
N THR A 8 7.34 -1.42 -2.49
CA THR A 8 6.62 -1.05 -3.71
C THR A 8 6.34 -2.25 -4.60
N CYS A 9 5.24 -2.21 -5.34
CA CYS A 9 4.94 -3.14 -6.43
C CYS A 9 4.03 -2.43 -7.44
N LYS A 10 4.29 -2.60 -8.75
CA LYS A 10 3.60 -1.86 -9.81
C LYS A 10 2.20 -2.41 -10.11
N GLU A 11 2.01 -3.71 -9.92
CA GLU A 11 0.78 -4.43 -10.22
C GLU A 11 0.20 -5.00 -8.92
N PRO A 12 -1.12 -5.24 -8.83
CA PRO A 12 -1.72 -5.93 -7.68
C PRO A 12 -1.02 -7.27 -7.45
N THR A 13 -0.25 -7.33 -6.37
CA THR A 13 0.64 -8.44 -6.05
C THR A 13 0.25 -9.01 -4.69
N ASP A 14 0.41 -10.31 -4.50
CA ASP A 14 0.24 -10.94 -3.19
C ASP A 14 1.01 -10.16 -2.10
N ILE A 15 0.37 -9.92 -0.95
CA ILE A 15 0.95 -9.11 0.13
C ILE A 15 2.30 -9.63 0.62
N ALA A 16 2.53 -10.95 0.58
CA ALA A 16 3.79 -11.54 1.01
C ALA A 16 4.91 -11.24 0.01
N LYS A 17 4.56 -11.02 -1.27
CA LYS A 17 5.49 -10.75 -2.39
C LYS A 17 5.69 -9.27 -2.68
N CYS A 18 4.75 -8.38 -2.34
CA CYS A 18 4.89 -6.93 -2.54
C CYS A 18 5.83 -6.28 -1.51
N LYS A 19 7.12 -6.65 -1.54
CA LYS A 19 8.15 -6.22 -0.59
C LYS A 19 9.42 -5.70 -1.28
N THR A 20 9.31 -5.17 -2.49
CA THR A 20 10.46 -4.55 -3.18
C THR A 20 10.77 -3.21 -2.53
N ALA A 21 11.88 -3.13 -1.80
CA ALA A 21 12.33 -1.91 -1.16
C ALA A 21 12.83 -0.90 -2.22
N THR A 22 12.16 0.25 -2.31
CA THR A 22 12.47 1.31 -3.26
C THR A 22 12.73 2.62 -2.53
N VAL A 23 13.74 3.36 -2.98
CA VAL A 23 13.99 4.72 -2.49
C VAL A 23 12.96 5.65 -3.13
N CYS A 24 12.21 6.37 -2.30
CA CYS A 24 11.17 7.26 -2.77
C CYS A 24 11.74 8.53 -3.39
N PRO A 25 10.98 9.17 -4.30
CA PRO A 25 11.32 10.51 -4.81
C PRO A 25 11.46 11.52 -3.65
N PRO A 26 12.29 12.56 -3.78
CA PRO A 26 12.56 13.51 -2.70
C PRO A 26 11.33 14.31 -2.24
N LYS A 27 10.28 14.38 -3.07
CA LYS A 27 8.99 15.00 -2.70
C LYS A 27 8.05 14.05 -1.95
N ALA A 28 8.25 12.74 -2.09
CA ALA A 28 7.39 11.77 -1.46
C ALA A 28 7.74 11.64 0.02
N THR A 29 6.74 11.80 0.88
CA THR A 29 6.90 11.80 2.35
C THR A 29 6.16 10.64 3.02
N VAL A 30 5.38 9.87 2.25
CA VAL A 30 4.53 8.81 2.79
C VAL A 30 4.56 7.57 1.90
N CYS A 31 4.54 6.39 2.54
CA CYS A 31 4.28 5.12 1.89
C CYS A 31 2.78 4.86 1.89
N THR A 32 2.23 4.40 0.77
CA THR A 32 0.83 4.02 0.64
C THR A 32 0.69 2.55 0.32
N THR A 33 -0.34 1.92 0.89
CA THR A 33 -0.75 0.54 0.58
C THR A 33 -2.22 0.56 0.22
N THR A 34 -2.53 0.14 -1.00
CA THR A 34 -3.90 -0.08 -1.45
C THR A 34 -4.18 -1.56 -1.40
N LEU A 35 -5.15 -1.97 -0.59
CA LEU A 35 -5.65 -3.33 -0.57
C LEU A 35 -6.65 -3.51 -1.70
N HIS A 36 -6.44 -4.51 -2.55
CA HIS A 36 -7.42 -4.95 -3.53
C HIS A 36 -8.07 -6.20 -2.94
N SER A 37 -9.09 -6.00 -2.12
CA SER A 37 -9.94 -7.09 -1.68
C SER A 37 -10.72 -7.60 -2.88
N VAL A 38 -10.73 -8.93 -3.06
CA VAL A 38 -11.74 -9.55 -3.92
C VAL A 38 -13.03 -9.49 -3.10
N ASP A 39 -14.08 -8.84 -3.60
CA ASP A 39 -15.43 -8.70 -2.98
C ASP A 39 -16.03 -10.07 -2.61
N THR A 40 -15.57 -10.72 -1.54
CA THR A 40 -15.81 -12.14 -1.28
C THR A 40 -16.44 -12.47 0.06
N GLY A 41 -17.18 -11.58 0.73
CA GLY A 41 -18.00 -11.91 1.91
C GLY A 41 -17.29 -12.68 3.06
N TYR A 42 -17.92 -12.72 4.23
CA TYR A 42 -17.39 -13.57 5.31
C TYR A 42 -17.68 -15.05 5.01
N PRO A 43 -16.76 -16.00 5.26
CA PRO A 43 -15.38 -15.80 5.71
C PRO A 43 -14.40 -15.64 4.52
N PHE A 44 -13.58 -14.60 4.57
CA PHE A 44 -12.61 -14.29 3.51
C PHE A 44 -11.38 -15.18 3.63
N PHE A 45 -11.27 -16.18 2.76
CA PHE A 45 -10.08 -17.04 2.60
C PHE A 45 -9.44 -16.86 1.21
N GLY A 46 -9.29 -15.61 0.77
CA GLY A 46 -8.77 -15.27 -0.56
C GLY A 46 -7.39 -14.62 -0.53
N ASN A 47 -6.55 -14.94 -1.51
CA ASN A 47 -5.26 -14.30 -1.77
C ASN A 47 -5.44 -12.77 -1.83
N ILE A 48 -4.98 -12.06 -0.80
CA ILE A 48 -5.05 -10.60 -0.77
C ILE A 48 -3.96 -10.01 -1.65
N THR A 49 -4.37 -9.22 -2.64
CA THR A 49 -3.45 -8.47 -3.47
C THR A 49 -3.38 -7.03 -3.00
N VAL A 50 -2.18 -6.48 -3.03
CA VAL A 50 -1.90 -5.10 -2.63
C VAL A 50 -1.12 -4.39 -3.73
N THR A 51 -1.21 -3.07 -3.74
CA THR A 51 -0.27 -2.22 -4.46
C THR A 51 0.34 -1.28 -3.44
N ARG A 52 1.67 -1.16 -3.45
CA ARG A 52 2.39 -0.24 -2.56
C ARG A 52 3.17 0.78 -3.37
N ALA A 53 3.16 2.03 -2.91
CA ALA A 53 3.79 3.15 -3.61
C ALA A 53 4.33 4.21 -2.63
N CYS A 54 5.14 5.13 -3.16
CA CYS A 54 5.52 6.36 -2.48
C CYS A 54 4.61 7.50 -2.97
N GLU A 55 4.14 8.33 -2.06
CA GLU A 55 3.30 9.50 -2.39
C GLU A 55 3.76 10.74 -1.61
N GLU A 56 3.36 11.92 -2.09
CA GLU A 56 3.64 13.21 -1.44
C GLU A 56 2.69 13.46 -0.26
N GLU A 57 1.45 12.95 -0.36
CA GLU A 57 0.39 13.13 0.63
C GLU A 57 -0.38 11.82 0.86
N CYS A 58 -0.90 11.64 2.07
CA CYS A 58 -1.74 10.49 2.39
C CYS A 58 -3.21 10.78 2.06
N LEU A 59 -3.66 10.33 0.89
CA LEU A 59 -5.09 10.27 0.57
C LEU A 59 -5.65 8.89 0.96
N ALA A 60 -5.82 8.67 2.26
CA ALA A 60 -6.40 7.44 2.79
C ALA A 60 -7.89 7.34 2.45
N PHE A 61 -8.33 6.15 2.07
CA PHE A 61 -9.74 5.84 1.86
C PHE A 61 -10.04 4.56 2.61
N ASN A 62 -10.65 4.65 3.79
CA ASN A 62 -10.89 3.52 4.69
C ASN A 62 -12.34 3.48 5.20
N GLY A 63 -13.26 4.11 4.45
CA GLY A 63 -14.68 4.14 4.78
C GLY A 63 -15.32 2.75 4.77
N ILE A 64 -16.39 2.58 5.55
CA ILE A 64 -17.21 1.37 5.53
C ILE A 64 -17.77 1.19 4.12
N GLY A 65 -17.56 0.02 3.51
CA GLY A 65 -17.96 -0.26 2.12
C GLY A 65 -16.94 0.18 1.06
N ALA A 66 -15.74 0.61 1.45
CA ALA A 66 -14.66 0.87 0.51
C ALA A 66 -14.19 -0.42 -0.19
N ASN A 67 -14.32 -0.48 -1.51
CA ASN A 67 -13.90 -1.65 -2.31
C ASN A 67 -12.35 -1.79 -2.38
N LYS A 68 -11.61 -0.69 -2.15
CA LYS A 68 -10.14 -0.67 -2.19
C LYS A 68 -9.56 0.20 -1.10
N PRO A 69 -9.50 -0.27 0.16
CA PRO A 69 -9.05 0.57 1.23
C PRO A 69 -7.57 0.92 1.07
N LYS A 70 -7.25 2.19 1.26
CA LYS A 70 -5.89 2.74 1.16
C LYS A 70 -5.42 3.22 2.53
N SER A 71 -4.28 2.68 2.98
CA SER A 71 -3.61 3.03 4.22
C SER A 71 -2.26 3.69 3.95
N CYS A 72 -1.77 4.48 4.91
CA CYS A 72 -0.51 5.22 4.78
C CYS A 72 0.38 5.09 6.02
N CYS A 73 1.68 5.27 5.83
CA CYS A 73 2.67 5.31 6.91
C CYS A 73 3.87 6.18 6.51
N TYR A 74 4.50 6.82 7.50
CA TYR A 74 5.55 7.84 7.31
C TYR A 74 6.94 7.36 7.74
N THR A 75 7.12 6.04 7.79
CA THR A 75 8.32 5.38 8.33
C THR A 75 8.98 4.53 7.26
N ASP A 76 10.31 4.41 7.30
CA ASP A 76 11.03 3.56 6.36
C ASP A 76 10.58 2.10 6.44
N LEU A 77 10.27 1.53 5.28
CA LEU A 77 9.95 0.13 5.06
C LEU A 77 8.80 -0.41 5.92
N CYS A 78 7.75 0.39 6.10
CA CYS A 78 6.40 -0.13 6.27
C CYS A 78 5.87 -0.69 4.92
#